data_AF-A0A0J8B077-F1
#
_entry.id   AF-A0A0J8B077-F1
#
_cell.length_a   1.000
_cell.length_b   1.000
_cell.length_c   1.000
_cell.angle_alpha   90.00
_cell.angle_beta   90.00
_cell.angle_gamma   90.00
#
_symmetry.space_group_name_H-M   'P 1'
#
loop_
_entity.id
_entity.type
_entity.pdbx_description
1 polymer ?
#
loop_
_entity_poly.entity_id
_entity_poly.type
_entity_poly.pdbx_seq_one_letter_code
_entity_poly.pdbx_strand_id
1 'polypeptide(L)'
;MSVEGRADVLSEIGKRAHHGGFPPIMIFPEGTTSNSRTLLRFKKGAFSTGYPVQPVLIKFPWQHSDPCWTNHSPPLWIAITEMLCQPFQRAEIIFLPVRRPSKGE
;
A
#
# COMPACT_ATOMS: atom_id res chain seq x y z
N MET A 1 7.21 12.59 -12.48
CA MET A 1 7.03 11.42 -13.37
C MET A 1 6.20 11.87 -14.56
N SER A 2 6.73 11.75 -15.78
CA SER A 2 6.03 12.16 -17.01
C SER A 2 4.77 11.32 -17.22
N VAL A 3 3.83 11.86 -18.00
CA VAL A 3 2.57 11.16 -18.33
C VAL A 3 2.86 9.85 -19.07
N GLU A 4 3.86 9.85 -19.94
CA GLU A 4 4.36 8.68 -20.69
C GLU A 4 4.90 7.60 -19.75
N GLY A 5 5.72 7.96 -18.77
CA GLY A 5 6.28 6.99 -17.82
C GLY A 5 5.22 6.30 -16.96
N ARG A 6 4.05 6.91 -16.74
CA ARG A 6 2.93 6.24 -16.05
C ARG A 6 2.25 5.21 -16.94
N ALA A 7 2.08 5.50 -18.23
CA ALA A 7 1.46 4.58 -19.18
C ALA A 7 2.31 3.33 -19.38
N ASP A 8 3.64 3.50 -19.48
CA ASP A 8 4.58 2.39 -19.64
C ASP A 8 4.57 1.45 -18.43
N VAL A 9 4.58 2.01 -17.21
CA VAL A 9 4.51 1.23 -15.98
C VAL A 9 3.20 0.43 -15.90
N LEU A 10 2.07 1.03 -16.30
CA LEU A 10 0.78 0.34 -16.31
C LEU A 10 0.75 -0.84 -17.31
N SER A 11 1.33 -0.64 -18.50
CA SER A 11 1.48 -1.69 -19.50
C SER A 11 2.31 -2.86 -18.96
N GLU A 12 3.43 -2.56 -18.29
CA GLU A 12 4.32 -3.56 -17.71
C GLU A 12 3.69 -4.33 -16.55
N ILE A 13 2.92 -3.64 -15.68
CA ILE A 13 2.15 -4.29 -14.62
C ILE A 13 1.14 -5.28 -15.23
N GLY A 14 0.42 -4.87 -16.27
CA GLY A 14 -0.53 -5.74 -16.97
C GLY A 14 0.13 -6.99 -17.55
N LYS A 15 1.29 -6.84 -18.21
CA LYS A 15 2.06 -7.97 -18.75
C LYS A 15 2.47 -8.96 -17.66
N ARG A 16 3.01 -8.46 -16.54
CA ARG A 16 3.47 -9.29 -15.43
C ARG A 16 2.34 -9.95 -14.65
N ALA A 17 1.19 -9.27 -14.52
CA ALA A 17 0.01 -9.85 -13.87
C ALA A 17 -0.57 -11.04 -14.66
N HIS A 18 -0.42 -11.05 -15.99
CA HIS A 18 -0.91 -12.12 -16.86
C HIS A 18 0.06 -13.31 -16.95
N HIS A 19 1.36 -13.05 -16.98
CA HIS A 19 2.36 -14.10 -17.14
C HIS A 19 2.60 -14.85 -15.82
N GLY A 20 2.12 -16.09 -15.72
CA GLY A 20 2.32 -17.00 -14.57
C GLY A 20 3.78 -17.40 -14.29
N GLY A 21 4.76 -16.83 -15.00
CA GLY A 21 6.18 -16.95 -14.73
C GLY A 21 6.75 -15.87 -13.79
N PHE A 22 5.95 -14.89 -13.39
CA PHE A 22 6.36 -13.81 -12.48
C PHE A 22 5.68 -13.91 -11.11
N PRO A 23 6.35 -13.46 -10.04
CA PRO A 23 5.71 -13.33 -8.74
C PRO A 23 4.58 -12.29 -8.77
N PRO A 24 3.55 -12.42 -7.91
CA PRO A 24 2.48 -11.43 -7.80
C PRO A 24 3.01 -10.03 -7.50
N ILE A 25 2.46 -9.02 -8.15
CA ILE A 25 2.83 -7.62 -7.92
C ILE A 25 2.08 -7.08 -6.70
N MET A 26 2.82 -6.52 -5.76
CA MET A 26 2.27 -5.77 -4.63
C MET A 26 2.24 -4.27 -4.96
N ILE A 27 1.06 -3.66 -4.82
CA ILE A 27 0.87 -2.22 -5.06
C ILE A 27 0.22 -1.60 -3.82
N PHE A 28 0.75 -0.48 -3.35
CA PHE A 28 0.13 0.36 -2.33
C PHE A 28 -0.69 1.46 -3.03
N PRO A 29 -2.03 1.30 -3.15
CA PRO A 29 -2.85 2.19 -3.96
C PRO A 29 -2.95 3.62 -3.41
N GLU A 30 -2.63 3.80 -2.12
CA GLU A 30 -2.50 5.10 -1.47
C GLU A 30 -1.30 5.91 -2.00
N GLY A 31 -0.19 5.23 -2.32
CA GLY A 31 1.03 5.84 -2.81
C GLY A 31 1.73 6.77 -1.81
N THR A 32 1.40 6.64 -0.53
CA THR A 32 2.07 7.22 0.64
C THR A 32 1.78 6.34 1.86
N THR A 33 2.43 6.61 2.97
CA THR A 33 2.14 6.01 4.27
C THR A 33 1.23 6.95 5.08
N SER A 34 0.19 6.42 5.72
CA SER A 34 -0.72 7.15 6.61
C SER A 34 -0.75 6.50 8.00
N ASN A 35 -1.15 7.27 9.00
CA ASN A 35 -1.20 6.92 10.42
C ASN A 35 -2.11 5.72 10.80
N SER A 36 -2.58 4.97 9.81
CA SER A 36 -3.44 3.77 9.95
C SER A 36 -4.77 4.01 10.67
N ARG A 37 -5.13 5.27 10.97
CA ARG A 37 -6.43 5.65 11.55
C ARG A 37 -7.51 5.80 10.49
N THR A 38 -7.08 6.18 9.28
CA THR A 38 -7.97 6.41 8.14
C THR A 38 -7.29 5.93 6.86
N LEU A 39 -8.07 5.30 5.97
CA LEU A 39 -7.62 4.98 4.61
C LEU A 39 -7.66 6.23 3.75
N LEU A 40 -6.55 6.53 3.07
CA LEU A 40 -6.56 7.59 2.06
C LEU A 40 -7.24 7.12 0.77
N ARG A 41 -7.63 8.09 -0.07
CA ARG A 41 -8.25 7.80 -1.36
C ARG A 41 -7.26 7.03 -2.27
N PHE A 42 -7.69 5.87 -2.73
CA PHE A 42 -6.89 5.04 -3.63
C PHE A 42 -6.74 5.68 -5.01
N LYS A 43 -5.52 5.59 -5.56
CA LYS A 43 -5.23 5.96 -6.94
C LYS A 43 -5.72 4.85 -7.87
N LYS A 44 -6.45 5.24 -8.93
CA LYS A 44 -7.10 4.31 -9.87
C LYS A 44 -6.11 3.47 -10.71
N GLY A 45 -4.86 3.92 -10.88
CA GLY A 45 -3.93 3.31 -11.82
C GLY A 45 -3.68 1.81 -11.60
N ALA A 46 -3.58 1.36 -10.36
CA ALA A 46 -3.39 -0.06 -10.06
C ALA A 46 -4.58 -0.94 -10.51
N PHE A 47 -5.78 -0.36 -10.53
CA PHE A 47 -7.05 -1.05 -10.77
C PHE A 47 -7.50 -0.99 -12.23
N SER A 48 -6.89 -0.13 -13.06
CA SER A 48 -7.26 0.03 -14.48
C SER A 48 -6.76 -1.10 -15.39
N THR A 49 -6.05 -2.09 -14.84
CA THR A 49 -5.46 -3.20 -15.62
C THR A 49 -6.46 -4.30 -15.96
N GLY A 50 -7.64 -4.33 -15.30
CA GLY A 50 -8.69 -5.32 -15.57
C GLY A 50 -8.41 -6.73 -15.06
N TYR A 51 -7.35 -6.93 -14.26
CA TYR A 51 -7.04 -8.22 -13.65
C TYR A 51 -7.66 -8.37 -12.25
N PRO A 52 -7.88 -9.62 -11.77
CA PRO A 52 -8.28 -9.86 -10.39
C PRO A 52 -7.25 -9.30 -9.40
N VAL A 53 -7.73 -8.58 -8.39
CA VAL A 53 -6.88 -8.00 -7.33
C VAL A 53 -7.18 -8.70 -6.02
N GLN A 54 -6.13 -9.11 -5.31
CA GLN A 54 -6.19 -9.63 -3.94
C GLN A 54 -5.97 -8.48 -2.96
N PRO A 55 -7.01 -7.95 -2.29
CA PRO A 55 -6.81 -6.88 -1.32
C PRO A 55 -6.17 -7.47 -0.06
N VAL A 56 -5.17 -6.77 0.47
CA VAL A 56 -4.49 -7.14 1.71
C VAL A 56 -4.54 -5.93 2.63
N LEU A 57 -5.10 -6.14 3.83
CA LEU A 57 -5.10 -5.15 4.88
C LEU A 57 -3.90 -5.42 5.80
N ILE A 58 -3.10 -4.38 6.01
CA ILE A 58 -2.00 -4.41 6.98
C ILE A 58 -2.47 -3.56 8.16
N LYS A 59 -2.67 -4.21 9.31
CA LYS A 59 -3.04 -3.56 10.54
C LYS A 59 -1.85 -3.57 11.49
N PHE A 60 -1.49 -2.41 11.96
CA PHE A 60 -0.45 -2.26 12.96
C PHE A 60 -1.10 -1.97 14.31
N PRO A 61 -1.04 -2.89 15.29
CA PRO A 61 -1.49 -2.63 16.64
C PRO A 61 -0.51 -1.69 17.34
N TRP A 62 -0.65 -0.39 17.10
CA TRP A 62 0.19 0.63 17.72
C TRP A 62 -0.05 0.68 19.23
N GLN A 63 1.04 0.78 20.00
CA GLN A 63 0.99 1.25 21.38
C GLN A 63 1.73 2.58 21.54
N HIS A 64 2.89 2.77 20.87
CA HIS A 64 3.76 3.92 21.13
C HIS A 64 4.54 4.46 19.92
N SER A 65 4.32 3.97 18.69
CA SER A 65 5.01 4.52 17.51
C SER A 65 4.06 4.53 16.33
N ASP A 66 4.09 5.59 15.53
CA ASP A 66 3.50 5.66 14.20
C ASP A 66 4.66 5.61 13.19
N PRO A 67 4.70 4.63 12.27
CA PRO A 67 5.75 4.50 11.25
C PRO A 67 5.65 5.62 10.22
N CYS A 68 4.57 6.39 10.25
CA CYS A 68 4.32 7.50 9.35
C CYS A 68 4.63 8.81 10.06
N TRP A 69 5.60 9.54 9.52
CA TRP A 69 5.77 10.95 9.89
C TRP A 69 4.65 11.78 9.25
N THR A 70 3.54 11.94 9.97
CA THR A 70 2.42 12.81 9.59
C THR A 70 2.44 14.16 10.31
N ASN A 71 1.58 15.11 9.93
CA ASN A 71 1.49 16.45 10.53
C ASN A 71 1.16 16.45 12.04
N HIS A 72 0.65 15.34 12.58
CA HIS A 72 0.35 15.18 14.00
C HIS A 72 1.41 14.36 14.75
N SER A 73 2.56 14.10 14.12
CA SER A 73 3.63 13.31 14.75
C SER A 73 4.35 14.11 15.82
N PRO A 74 4.88 13.44 16.86
CA PRO A 74 5.72 14.10 17.83
C PRO A 74 7.00 14.63 17.18
N PRO A 75 7.71 15.59 17.83
CA PRO A 75 8.98 16.10 17.33
C PRO A 75 10.03 15.00 17.16
N LEU A 76 11.02 15.26 16.31
CA LEU A 76 11.89 14.20 15.74
C LEU A 76 12.63 13.39 16.79
N TRP A 77 13.06 14.05 17.85
CA TRP A 77 13.77 13.42 18.96
C TRP A 77 12.89 12.44 19.75
N ILE A 78 11.59 12.72 19.90
CA ILE A 78 10.63 11.79 20.53
C ILE A 78 10.40 10.60 19.60
N ALA A 79 10.16 10.84 18.32
CA ALA A 79 9.94 9.76 17.35
C ALA A 79 11.16 8.81 17.27
N ILE A 80 12.39 9.35 17.28
CA ILE A 80 13.61 8.54 17.34
C ILE A 80 13.65 7.73 18.64
N THR A 81 13.30 8.34 19.77
CA THR A 81 13.27 7.64 21.07
C THR A 81 12.24 6.51 21.08
N GLU A 82 11.03 6.76 20.56
CA GLU A 82 9.97 5.75 20.40
C GLU A 82 10.43 4.60 19.50
N MET A 83 11.09 4.90 18.38
CA MET A 83 11.67 3.89 17.49
C MET A 83 12.76 3.05 18.18
N LEU A 84 13.62 3.67 19.00
CA LEU A 84 14.66 2.97 19.76
C LEU A 84 14.08 2.12 20.91
N CYS A 85 12.96 2.54 21.50
CA CYS A 85 12.29 1.84 22.59
C CYS A 85 11.36 0.70 22.13
N GLN A 86 11.14 0.57 20.81
CA GLN A 86 10.32 -0.50 20.24
C GLN A 86 11.15 -1.45 19.36
N PRO A 87 11.87 -2.42 19.96
CA PRO A 87 12.69 -3.37 19.19
C PRO A 87 11.87 -4.29 18.28
N PHE A 88 10.56 -4.45 18.55
CA PHE A 88 9.66 -5.29 17.77
C PHE A 88 8.42 -4.51 17.37
N GLN A 89 8.21 -4.38 16.06
CA GLN A 89 6.98 -3.85 15.49
C GLN A 89 6.12 -5.00 14.97
N ARG A 90 4.94 -5.18 15.57
CA ARG A 90 3.99 -6.20 15.12
C ARG A 90 3.14 -5.65 13.98
N ALA A 91 2.92 -6.46 12.96
CA ALA A 91 1.94 -6.22 11.91
C ALA A 91 1.02 -7.44 11.79
N GLU A 92 -0.27 -7.18 11.66
CA GLU A 92 -1.29 -8.16 11.37
C GLU A 92 -1.68 -8.04 9.89
N ILE A 93 -1.53 -9.13 9.14
CA ILE A 93 -1.82 -9.18 7.71
C ILE A 93 -3.14 -9.92 7.53
N ILE A 94 -4.13 -9.24 6.96
CA ILE A 94 -5.47 -9.77 6.74
C ILE A 94 -5.72 -9.83 5.24
N PHE A 95 -5.88 -11.04 4.72
CA PHE A 95 -6.25 -11.27 3.33
C PHE A 95 -7.76 -11.16 3.18
N LEU A 96 -8.22 -10.28 2.29
CA LEU A 96 -9.64 -10.10 1.98
C LEU A 96 -10.04 -10.98 0.78
N PRO A 97 -11.32 -11.12 0.43
CA PRO A 97 -11.70 -11.86 -0.77
C PRO A 97 -11.15 -11.21 -2.06
N VAL A 98 -10.68 -12.04 -3.00
CA VAL A 98 -10.22 -11.58 -4.33
C VAL A 98 -11.35 -10.83 -5.04
N ARG A 99 -11.06 -9.59 -5.46
CA ARG A 99 -11.98 -8.78 -6.25
C ARG A 99 -11.67 -8.93 -7.74
N ARG A 100 -12.68 -9.37 -8.49
CA ARG A 100 -12.64 -9.39 -9.96
C ARG A 100 -13.33 -8.13 -10.48
N PRO A 101 -12.74 -7.43 -11.46
CA PRO A 101 -13.38 -6.25 -12.03
C PRO A 101 -14.67 -6.65 -12.75
N SER A 102 -15.78 -5.98 -12.42
CA SER A 102 -17.03 -6.06 -13.20
C SER A 102 -16.95 -5.12 -14.39
N LYS A 103 -17.63 -5.44 -15.50
CA LYS A 103 -17.61 -4.69 -16.79
C LYS A 103 -18.11 -3.23 -16.74
N GLY A 104 -18.29 -2.62 -15.56
CA GLY A 104 -18.97 -1.33 -15.39
C GLY A 104 -18.29 -0.32 -14.45
N GLU A 105 -17.00 -0.48 -14.11
CA GLU A 105 -16.22 0.49 -13.31
C GLU A 105 -14.93 0.94 -14.00
#